data_AF-A0A016VG21-F1
#
_entry.id   AF-A0A016VG21-F1
#
_cell.length_a   1.000
_cell.length_b   1.000
_cell.length_c   1.000
_cell.angle_alpha   90.00
_cell.angle_beta   90.00
_cell.angle_gamma   90.00
#
_symmetry.space_group_name_H-M   'P 1'
#
loop_
_entity.id
_entity.type
_entity.pdbx_description
1 polymer ?
#
loop_
_entity_poly.entity_id
_entity_poly.type
_entity_poly.pdbx_seq_one_letter_code
_entity_poly.pdbx_strand_id
1 'polypeptide(L)'
;MSPSQLSSCHSPLRGKITCILGPMFSGKTTELLRMHDRQMIARRKCVLVKYAGDTRYDPELVATHTKVTGQGITIKAHKLSEVEEQIFDPSVQVVSIDEGQFFSDCAETCDRLACMGKVVYVAVLNGTFERKPFPQVSLLLPYADEIKQVVAVCVGCGSDASYSFRNTLDKKVDKIVGDRGLTILLNNAGILVNYKTNQEPKRADLIKNFDVNVASVAVITQVFLPLLRKAAAQVSTDELSSSRAAIVNISSGLGSISGNVWGSSPRGFLAYSTSKSALNSLMKSISIDLKPDHILVAMFCPGWVQTDMGGEGAQITLEESMEDLVPSIYKLSKEHHGGYFNRDLTTIPF
;
A
#
# COMPACT_ATOMS: atom_id res chain seq x y z
N MET A 1 -28.85 -42.17 -3.95
CA MET A 1 -28.59 -41.12 -4.95
C MET A 1 -27.81 -41.76 -6.08
N SER A 2 -28.39 -41.82 -7.27
CA SER A 2 -27.74 -42.39 -8.45
C SER A 2 -26.51 -41.54 -8.82
N PRO A 3 -25.39 -42.15 -9.22
CA PRO A 3 -24.26 -41.40 -9.73
C PRO A 3 -24.64 -40.85 -11.11
N SER A 4 -24.98 -39.56 -11.17
CA SER A 4 -25.06 -38.84 -12.44
C SER A 4 -23.67 -38.82 -13.06
N GLN A 5 -23.62 -39.16 -14.34
CA GLN A 5 -22.45 -39.36 -15.16
C GLN A 5 -21.43 -38.22 -15.01
N LEU A 6 -20.34 -38.48 -14.28
CA LEU A 6 -19.08 -37.76 -14.50
C LEU A 6 -18.60 -38.21 -15.88
N SER A 7 -18.80 -37.39 -16.90
CA SER A 7 -18.19 -37.56 -18.21
C SER A 7 -16.66 -37.48 -18.05
N SER A 8 -16.03 -38.62 -17.80
CA SER A 8 -14.57 -38.70 -17.74
C SER A 8 -14.00 -38.41 -19.13
N CYS A 9 -13.28 -37.31 -19.24
CA CYS A 9 -12.45 -36.97 -20.39
C CYS A 9 -11.39 -38.07 -20.58
N HIS A 10 -11.69 -39.08 -21.40
CA HIS A 10 -10.77 -40.14 -21.81
C HIS A 10 -10.16 -39.84 -23.19
N SER A 11 -9.57 -38.65 -23.33
CA SER A 11 -8.66 -38.34 -24.44
C SER A 11 -7.25 -38.88 -24.12
N PRO A 12 -6.56 -39.57 -25.04
CA PRO A 12 -5.17 -40.02 -24.85
C PRO A 12 -4.16 -38.86 -24.77
N LEU A 13 -4.59 -37.62 -25.07
CA LEU A 13 -3.80 -36.40 -24.94
C LEU A 13 -4.56 -35.43 -24.02
N ARG A 14 -4.53 -35.68 -22.70
CA ARG A 14 -5.11 -34.76 -21.72
C ARG A 14 -4.26 -33.49 -21.67
N GLY A 15 -4.92 -32.34 -21.72
CA GLY A 15 -4.28 -31.04 -21.53
C GLY A 15 -3.74 -30.89 -20.11
N LYS A 16 -3.14 -29.74 -19.82
CA LYS A 16 -2.56 -29.46 -18.50
C LYS A 16 -2.96 -28.07 -18.02
N ILE A 17 -3.41 -27.95 -16.78
CA ILE A 17 -3.69 -26.67 -16.12
C ILE A 17 -2.57 -26.38 -15.11
N THR A 18 -1.84 -25.28 -15.31
CA THR A 18 -0.92 -24.73 -14.30
C THR A 18 -1.49 -23.42 -13.74
N CYS A 19 -1.78 -23.42 -12.44
CA CYS A 19 -2.26 -22.28 -11.69
C CYS A 19 -1.09 -21.55 -11.01
N ILE A 20 -0.87 -20.29 -11.36
CA ILE A 20 0.14 -19.42 -10.75
C ILE A 20 -0.54 -18.58 -9.67
N LEU A 21 -0.30 -18.93 -8.42
CA LEU A 21 -1.05 -18.46 -7.25
C LEU A 21 -0.18 -17.53 -6.39
N GLY A 22 -0.68 -16.36 -6.01
CA GLY A 22 0.06 -15.49 -5.10
C GLY A 22 -0.60 -14.14 -4.83
N PRO A 23 -0.02 -13.30 -3.95
CA PRO A 23 -0.56 -11.97 -3.67
C PRO A 23 -0.31 -10.98 -4.82
N MET A 24 -0.77 -9.74 -4.67
CA MET A 24 -0.35 -8.66 -5.54
C MET A 24 1.18 -8.46 -5.44
N PHE A 25 1.82 -8.06 -6.53
CA PHE A 25 3.26 -7.79 -6.63
C PHE A 25 4.21 -8.99 -6.45
N SER A 26 3.71 -10.23 -6.41
CA SER A 26 4.54 -11.45 -6.33
C SER A 26 5.10 -11.92 -7.68
N GLY A 27 4.91 -11.16 -8.77
CA GLY A 27 5.41 -11.54 -10.09
C GLY A 27 4.56 -12.59 -10.84
N LYS A 28 3.28 -12.78 -10.50
CA LYS A 28 2.39 -13.74 -11.20
C LYS A 28 2.35 -13.53 -12.71
N THR A 29 2.07 -12.30 -13.16
CA THR A 29 2.04 -11.96 -14.58
C THR A 29 3.40 -12.20 -15.25
N THR A 30 4.50 -11.88 -14.56
CA THR A 30 5.85 -12.17 -15.06
C THR A 30 6.08 -13.66 -15.27
N GLU A 31 5.66 -14.49 -14.32
CA GLU A 31 5.78 -15.94 -14.43
C GLU A 31 4.85 -16.52 -15.52
N LEU A 32 3.63 -16.00 -15.64
CA LEU A 32 2.68 -16.36 -16.69
C LEU A 32 3.27 -16.08 -18.07
N LEU A 33 3.79 -14.87 -18.28
CA LEU A 33 4.43 -14.47 -19.53
C LEU A 33 5.66 -15.31 -19.82
N ARG A 34 6.52 -15.57 -18.82
CA ARG A 34 7.68 -16.46 -18.97
C ARG A 34 7.28 -17.86 -19.44
N MET A 35 6.19 -18.42 -18.92
CA MET A 35 5.68 -19.73 -19.33
C MET A 35 5.05 -19.68 -20.72
N HIS A 36 4.28 -18.63 -21.03
CA HIS A 36 3.70 -18.36 -22.34
C HIS A 36 4.77 -18.26 -23.43
N ASP A 37 5.78 -17.41 -23.22
CA ASP A 37 6.87 -17.15 -24.17
C ASP A 37 7.67 -18.41 -24.47
N ARG A 38 7.86 -19.30 -23.48
CA ARG A 38 8.49 -20.61 -23.73
C ARG A 38 7.71 -21.47 -24.72
N GLN A 39 6.37 -21.40 -24.71
CA GLN A 39 5.55 -22.14 -25.68
C GLN A 39 5.59 -21.48 -27.06
N MET A 40 5.70 -20.15 -27.12
CA MET A 40 5.93 -19.40 -28.36
C MET A 40 7.26 -19.78 -29.01
N ILE A 41 8.34 -19.84 -28.24
CA ILE A 41 9.66 -20.29 -28.69
C ILE A 41 9.59 -21.73 -29.22
N ALA A 42 8.78 -22.59 -28.60
CA ALA A 42 8.48 -23.94 -29.07
C ALA A 42 7.55 -23.98 -30.31
N ARG A 43 7.25 -22.84 -30.92
CA ARG A 43 6.41 -22.67 -32.12
C ARG A 43 4.98 -23.17 -31.95
N ARG A 44 4.44 -23.13 -30.72
CA ARG A 44 3.03 -23.44 -30.46
C ARG A 44 2.18 -22.19 -30.66
N LYS A 45 0.97 -22.36 -31.20
CA LYS A 45 0.01 -21.27 -31.31
C LYS A 45 -0.58 -20.98 -29.93
N CYS A 46 -0.32 -19.78 -29.40
CA CYS A 46 -0.75 -19.41 -28.06
C CYS A 46 -1.65 -18.16 -28.07
N VAL A 47 -2.58 -18.12 -27.11
CA VAL A 47 -3.46 -16.98 -26.84
C VAL A 47 -3.24 -16.53 -25.40
N LEU A 48 -3.12 -15.23 -25.18
CA LEU A 48 -3.08 -14.59 -23.87
C LEU A 48 -4.34 -13.75 -23.67
N VAL A 49 -5.11 -14.03 -22.63
CA VAL A 49 -6.31 -13.30 -22.25
C VAL A 49 -6.00 -12.45 -21.02
N LYS A 50 -6.30 -11.15 -21.11
CA LYS A 50 -6.21 -10.18 -20.02
C LYS A 50 -7.59 -9.72 -19.58
N TYR A 51 -7.78 -9.50 -18.28
CA TYR A 51 -9.03 -8.94 -17.77
C TYR A 51 -9.18 -7.46 -18.19
N ALA A 52 -10.27 -7.13 -18.88
CA ALA A 52 -10.51 -5.80 -19.41
C ALA A 52 -10.73 -4.73 -18.31
N GLY A 53 -11.22 -5.14 -17.13
CA GLY A 53 -11.41 -4.24 -16.00
C GLY A 53 -10.12 -3.92 -15.22
N ASP A 54 -8.98 -4.53 -15.57
CA ASP A 54 -7.70 -4.19 -14.96
C ASP A 54 -6.99 -3.06 -15.73
N THR A 55 -7.09 -1.84 -15.21
CA THR A 55 -6.50 -0.63 -15.80
C THR A 55 -5.21 -0.17 -15.10
N ARG A 56 -4.71 -0.93 -14.10
CA ARG A 56 -3.67 -0.49 -13.16
C ARG A 56 -2.30 -0.20 -13.80
N TYR A 57 -2.05 -0.73 -15.00
CA TYR A 57 -0.73 -0.65 -15.64
C TYR A 57 -0.78 -0.20 -17.10
N ASP A 58 -1.91 0.36 -17.56
CA ASP A 58 -2.05 0.64 -19.00
C ASP A 58 -3.06 1.76 -19.35
N PRO A 59 -2.66 3.05 -19.24
CA PRO A 59 -3.47 4.17 -19.74
C PRO A 59 -3.37 4.36 -21.27
N GLU A 60 -2.30 3.88 -21.92
CA GLU A 60 -2.02 4.13 -23.36
C GLU A 60 -2.35 2.97 -24.31
N LEU A 61 -2.79 1.81 -23.81
CA LEU A 61 -3.30 0.71 -24.65
C LEU A 61 -4.83 0.59 -24.59
N VAL A 62 -5.52 1.72 -24.71
CA VAL A 62 -6.91 1.76 -25.22
C VAL A 62 -6.85 1.51 -26.72
N ALA A 63 -6.77 0.23 -27.08
CA ALA A 63 -7.12 -0.22 -28.41
C ALA A 63 -7.77 -1.58 -28.27
N THR A 64 -9.08 -1.62 -28.48
CA THR A 64 -9.86 -2.77 -28.94
C THR A 64 -9.33 -3.19 -30.31
N HIS A 65 -8.10 -3.70 -30.35
CA HIS A 65 -7.52 -4.28 -31.55
C HIS A 65 -6.57 -5.36 -31.07
N THR A 66 -6.90 -6.60 -31.42
CA THR A 66 -6.03 -7.77 -31.39
C THR A 66 -4.59 -7.34 -31.71
N LYS A 67 -3.73 -7.22 -30.69
CA LYS A 67 -2.31 -6.92 -30.93
C LYS A 67 -1.61 -8.26 -31.13
N VAL A 68 -1.26 -8.54 -32.38
CA VAL A 68 -0.32 -9.61 -32.72
C VAL A 68 1.07 -9.10 -32.36
N THR A 69 1.51 -9.36 -31.12
CA THR A 69 2.90 -9.07 -30.73
C THR A 69 3.77 -10.21 -31.21
N GLY A 70 4.36 -10.05 -32.41
CA GLY A 70 5.46 -10.85 -32.96
C GLY A 70 5.15 -12.30 -33.28
N GLN A 71 4.51 -13.05 -32.37
CA GLN A 71 4.20 -14.47 -32.53
C GLN A 71 2.87 -14.91 -31.87
N GLY A 72 2.22 -14.13 -30.97
CA GLY A 72 1.01 -14.58 -30.22
C GLY A 72 -0.18 -13.61 -30.27
N ILE A 73 -1.37 -14.08 -29.84
CA ILE A 73 -2.62 -13.28 -29.80
C ILE A 73 -2.89 -12.81 -28.37
N THR A 74 -2.95 -11.49 -28.14
CA THR A 74 -3.41 -10.93 -26.86
C THR A 74 -4.82 -10.36 -26.99
N ILE A 75 -5.73 -10.74 -26.08
CA ILE A 75 -7.13 -10.32 -26.08
C ILE A 75 -7.52 -9.79 -24.70
N LYS A 76 -8.31 -8.71 -24.66
CA LYS A 76 -8.92 -8.19 -23.42
C LYS A 76 -10.38 -8.61 -23.38
N ALA A 77 -10.86 -9.12 -22.24
CA ALA A 77 -12.25 -9.53 -22.05
C ALA A 77 -12.72 -9.36 -20.60
N HIS A 78 -14.02 -9.23 -20.38
CA HIS A 78 -14.62 -9.26 -19.04
C HIS A 78 -15.03 -10.67 -18.61
N LYS A 79 -15.36 -11.53 -19.59
CA LYS A 79 -15.64 -12.96 -19.41
C LYS A 79 -14.85 -13.77 -20.44
N LEU A 80 -14.46 -15.00 -20.10
CA LEU A 80 -13.77 -15.86 -21.08
C LEU A 80 -14.72 -16.31 -22.19
N SER A 81 -16.02 -16.36 -21.92
CA SER A 81 -17.04 -16.65 -22.92
C SER A 81 -17.11 -15.63 -24.06
N GLU A 82 -16.62 -14.41 -23.85
CA GLU A 82 -16.54 -13.37 -24.90
C GLU A 82 -15.46 -13.67 -25.95
N VAL A 83 -14.54 -14.59 -25.64
CA VAL A 83 -13.39 -14.93 -26.47
C VAL A 83 -13.32 -16.43 -26.80
N GLU A 84 -14.46 -17.14 -26.73
CA GLU A 84 -14.51 -18.59 -26.98
C GLU A 84 -13.96 -18.95 -28.36
N GLU A 85 -14.31 -18.19 -29.40
CA GLU A 85 -13.86 -18.44 -30.78
C GLU A 85 -12.33 -18.50 -30.89
N GLN A 86 -11.63 -17.64 -30.14
CA GLN A 86 -10.17 -17.56 -30.18
C GLN A 86 -9.50 -18.60 -29.29
N ILE A 87 -10.02 -18.85 -28.07
CA ILE A 87 -9.39 -19.79 -27.13
C ILE A 87 -9.69 -21.26 -27.48
N PHE A 88 -10.86 -21.54 -28.08
CA PHE A 88 -11.28 -22.88 -28.49
C PHE A 88 -10.93 -23.23 -29.95
N ASP A 89 -10.32 -22.31 -30.71
CA ASP A 89 -9.75 -22.59 -32.04
C ASP A 89 -8.92 -23.90 -32.00
N PRO A 90 -9.23 -24.90 -32.85
CA PRO A 90 -8.52 -26.19 -32.85
C PRO A 90 -7.01 -26.09 -33.07
N SER A 91 -6.54 -25.02 -33.72
CA SER A 91 -5.11 -24.78 -33.96
C SER A 91 -4.39 -24.15 -32.76
N VAL A 92 -5.12 -23.58 -31.79
CA VAL A 92 -4.54 -23.02 -30.56
C VAL A 92 -4.20 -24.15 -29.59
N GLN A 93 -2.94 -24.20 -29.17
CA GLN A 93 -2.42 -25.26 -28.30
C GLN A 93 -2.25 -24.80 -26.85
N VAL A 94 -2.09 -23.49 -26.64
CA VAL A 94 -1.84 -22.91 -25.32
C VAL A 94 -2.73 -21.70 -25.08
N VAL A 95 -3.37 -21.65 -23.91
CA VAL A 95 -4.16 -20.51 -23.47
C VAL A 95 -3.61 -20.01 -22.14
N SER A 96 -3.25 -18.74 -22.08
CA SER A 96 -2.74 -18.08 -20.88
C SER A 96 -3.77 -17.05 -20.41
N ILE A 97 -4.16 -17.08 -19.15
CA ILE A 97 -5.20 -16.21 -18.58
C ILE A 97 -4.57 -15.44 -17.42
N ASP A 98 -4.53 -14.12 -17.55
CA ASP A 98 -4.07 -13.24 -16.47
C ASP A 98 -5.25 -12.74 -15.62
N GLU A 99 -5.01 -12.52 -14.33
CA GLU A 99 -6.04 -12.10 -13.36
C GLU A 99 -7.31 -12.98 -13.37
N GLY A 100 -7.13 -14.30 -13.46
CA GLY A 100 -8.20 -15.30 -13.56
C GLY A 100 -9.29 -15.20 -12.49
N GLN A 101 -8.98 -14.62 -11.32
CA GLN A 101 -9.95 -14.44 -10.24
C GLN A 101 -11.11 -13.49 -10.58
N PHE A 102 -10.96 -12.64 -11.61
CA PHE A 102 -12.00 -11.70 -12.03
C PHE A 102 -12.91 -12.25 -13.13
N PHE A 103 -12.55 -13.38 -13.76
CA PHE A 103 -13.38 -14.05 -14.75
C PHE A 103 -14.33 -15.02 -14.04
N SER A 104 -15.63 -14.71 -14.04
CA SER A 104 -16.66 -15.53 -13.36
C SER A 104 -16.80 -16.95 -13.90
N ASP A 105 -16.25 -17.21 -15.09
CA ASP A 105 -16.28 -18.46 -15.84
C ASP A 105 -14.88 -19.11 -15.94
N CYS A 106 -13.91 -18.63 -15.15
CA CYS A 106 -12.51 -19.06 -15.25
C CYS A 106 -12.32 -20.56 -15.05
N ALA A 107 -12.85 -21.12 -13.96
CA ALA A 107 -12.60 -22.51 -13.58
C ALA A 107 -13.17 -23.49 -14.63
N GLU A 108 -14.44 -23.29 -14.99
CA GLU A 108 -15.14 -24.11 -15.99
C GLU A 108 -14.46 -24.03 -17.36
N THR A 109 -14.06 -22.83 -17.78
CA THR A 109 -13.39 -22.66 -19.08
C THR A 109 -12.03 -23.33 -19.10
N CYS A 110 -11.25 -23.24 -18.01
CA CYS A 110 -9.95 -23.92 -17.91
C CYS A 110 -10.09 -25.44 -18.02
N ASP A 111 -11.08 -26.03 -17.34
CA ASP A 111 -11.35 -27.47 -17.40
C ASP A 111 -11.75 -27.91 -18.82
N ARG A 112 -12.66 -27.17 -19.47
CA ARG A 112 -13.05 -27.41 -20.87
C ARG A 112 -11.85 -27.37 -21.83
N LEU A 113 -10.98 -26.35 -21.70
CA LEU A 113 -9.78 -26.22 -22.52
C LEU A 113 -8.81 -27.38 -22.31
N ALA A 114 -8.59 -27.81 -21.06
CA ALA A 114 -7.73 -28.93 -20.73
C ALA A 114 -8.30 -30.27 -21.22
N CYS A 115 -9.62 -30.46 -21.15
CA CYS A 115 -10.31 -31.61 -21.74
C CYS A 115 -10.12 -31.71 -23.26
N MET A 116 -9.91 -30.58 -23.95
CA MET A 116 -9.57 -30.52 -25.37
C MET A 116 -8.08 -30.72 -25.67
N GLY A 117 -7.26 -31.05 -24.67
CA GLY A 117 -5.83 -31.31 -24.87
C GLY A 117 -4.94 -30.05 -24.86
N LYS A 118 -5.48 -28.88 -24.53
CA LYS A 118 -4.73 -27.62 -24.52
C LYS A 118 -3.91 -27.47 -23.24
N VAL A 119 -2.79 -26.74 -23.32
CA VAL A 119 -2.04 -26.30 -22.13
C VAL A 119 -2.64 -24.98 -21.66
N VAL A 120 -3.07 -24.93 -20.40
CA VAL A 120 -3.69 -23.77 -19.78
C VAL A 120 -2.79 -23.23 -18.68
N TYR A 121 -2.42 -21.96 -18.78
CA TYR A 121 -1.74 -21.23 -17.72
C TYR A 121 -2.68 -20.17 -17.18
N VAL A 122 -2.82 -20.09 -15.86
CA VAL A 122 -3.77 -19.16 -15.25
C VAL A 122 -3.16 -18.51 -14.02
N ALA A 123 -3.00 -17.19 -14.06
CA ALA A 123 -2.49 -16.39 -12.95
C ALA A 123 -3.64 -15.87 -12.11
N VAL A 124 -3.60 -16.13 -10.80
CA VAL A 124 -4.69 -15.78 -9.88
C VAL A 124 -4.19 -15.27 -8.53
N LEU A 125 -4.97 -14.38 -7.93
CA LEU A 125 -4.78 -14.00 -6.54
C LEU A 125 -5.10 -15.15 -5.60
N ASN A 126 -4.26 -15.32 -4.57
CA ASN A 126 -4.47 -16.33 -3.54
C ASN A 126 -5.52 -15.97 -2.47
N GLY A 127 -5.96 -14.72 -2.48
CA GLY A 127 -7.04 -14.23 -1.63
C GLY A 127 -7.24 -12.73 -1.81
N THR A 128 -8.38 -12.24 -1.33
CA THR A 128 -8.64 -10.81 -1.18
C THR A 128 -7.71 -10.20 -0.13
N PHE A 129 -7.70 -8.87 -0.01
CA PHE A 129 -6.93 -8.18 1.05
C PHE A 129 -7.43 -8.52 2.47
N GLU A 130 -8.67 -9.00 2.60
CA GLU A 130 -9.24 -9.53 3.85
C GLU A 130 -8.90 -11.02 4.07
N ARG A 131 -8.07 -11.60 3.18
CA ARG A 131 -7.74 -13.04 3.13
C ARG A 131 -8.94 -13.96 2.91
N LYS A 132 -10.02 -13.44 2.33
CA LYS A 132 -11.15 -14.26 1.85
C LYS A 132 -10.85 -14.86 0.48
N PRO A 133 -11.32 -16.09 0.19
CA PRO A 133 -11.13 -16.73 -1.11
C PRO A 133 -11.90 -16.00 -2.22
N PHE A 134 -11.39 -16.07 -3.45
CA PHE A 134 -12.17 -15.77 -4.64
C PHE A 134 -12.91 -17.03 -5.08
N PRO A 135 -14.24 -17.00 -5.31
CA PRO A 135 -15.03 -18.20 -5.64
C PRO A 135 -14.44 -19.01 -6.80
N GLN A 136 -14.05 -18.33 -7.89
CA GLN A 136 -13.52 -18.97 -9.08
C GLN A 136 -12.13 -19.58 -8.87
N VAL A 137 -11.31 -18.97 -8.01
CA VAL A 137 -10.01 -19.55 -7.64
C VAL A 137 -10.23 -20.83 -6.84
N SER A 138 -11.16 -20.83 -5.88
CA SER A 138 -11.51 -22.03 -5.12
C SER A 138 -12.03 -23.17 -6.00
N LEU A 139 -12.79 -22.86 -7.05
CA LEU A 139 -13.26 -23.84 -8.03
C LEU A 139 -12.16 -24.33 -8.97
N LEU A 140 -11.19 -23.48 -9.30
CA LEU A 140 -10.09 -23.80 -10.22
C LEU A 140 -9.05 -24.73 -9.59
N LEU A 141 -8.73 -24.57 -8.31
CA LEU A 141 -7.63 -25.30 -7.66
C LEU A 141 -7.76 -26.84 -7.77
N PRO A 142 -8.95 -27.46 -7.60
CA PRO A 142 -9.11 -28.91 -7.80
C PRO A 142 -8.87 -29.39 -9.23
N TYR A 143 -9.03 -28.51 -10.23
CA TYR A 143 -8.77 -28.84 -11.65
C TYR A 143 -7.30 -28.68 -12.03
N ALA A 144 -6.51 -27.94 -11.25
CA ALA A 144 -5.11 -27.66 -11.58
C ALA A 144 -4.21 -28.89 -11.41
N ASP A 145 -3.48 -29.26 -12.47
CA ASP A 145 -2.46 -30.30 -12.42
C ASP A 145 -1.18 -29.81 -11.70
N GLU A 146 -0.94 -28.50 -11.72
CA GLU A 146 0.19 -27.88 -11.05
C GLU A 146 -0.23 -26.54 -10.42
N ILE A 147 0.13 -26.33 -9.15
CA ILE A 147 -0.06 -25.04 -8.47
C ILE A 147 1.32 -24.49 -8.15
N LYS A 148 1.69 -23.41 -8.84
CA LYS A 148 2.93 -22.66 -8.61
C LYS A 148 2.64 -21.48 -7.71
N GLN A 149 3.03 -21.58 -6.45
CA GLN A 149 2.91 -20.47 -5.51
C GLN A 149 4.08 -19.49 -5.66
N VAL A 150 3.77 -18.21 -5.77
CA VAL A 150 4.74 -17.10 -5.77
C VAL A 150 4.46 -16.15 -4.61
N VAL A 151 5.52 -15.61 -4.01
CA VAL A 151 5.46 -14.68 -2.88
C VAL A 151 5.95 -13.29 -3.30
N ALA A 152 5.47 -12.25 -2.62
CA ALA A 152 5.99 -10.89 -2.77
C ALA A 152 7.02 -10.60 -1.66
N VAL A 153 7.58 -9.39 -1.65
CA VAL A 153 8.39 -8.90 -0.52
C VAL A 153 7.53 -7.97 0.32
N CYS A 154 7.49 -8.19 1.63
CA CYS A 154 6.76 -7.34 2.56
C CYS A 154 7.43 -5.96 2.63
N VAL A 155 6.69 -4.91 2.27
CA VAL A 155 7.18 -3.53 2.32
C VAL A 155 7.45 -3.04 3.75
N GLY A 156 6.87 -3.69 4.77
CA GLY A 156 7.09 -3.35 6.17
C GLY A 156 8.34 -4.00 6.79
N CYS A 157 8.52 -5.30 6.59
CA CYS A 157 9.61 -6.05 7.26
C CYS A 157 10.67 -6.64 6.33
N GLY A 158 10.49 -6.57 5.00
CA GLY A 158 11.41 -7.12 4.01
C GLY A 158 11.40 -8.65 3.86
N SER A 159 10.63 -9.38 4.68
CA SER A 159 10.44 -10.84 4.56
C SER A 159 9.43 -11.20 3.46
N ASP A 160 9.31 -12.49 3.14
CA ASP A 160 8.30 -12.98 2.19
C ASP A 160 6.88 -12.59 2.61
N ALA A 161 6.15 -12.00 1.66
CA ALA A 161 4.74 -11.65 1.78
C ALA A 161 3.90 -12.66 1.01
N SER A 162 3.14 -13.47 1.76
CA SER A 162 2.25 -14.50 1.20
C SER A 162 0.81 -14.02 1.00
N TYR A 163 0.48 -12.76 1.30
CA TYR A 163 -0.87 -12.23 1.14
C TYR A 163 -0.82 -10.75 0.77
N SER A 164 -1.86 -10.28 0.10
CA SER A 164 -2.01 -8.86 -0.25
C SER A 164 -2.48 -8.09 0.99
N PHE A 165 -1.70 -7.14 1.46
CA PHE A 165 -2.15 -6.20 2.49
C PHE A 165 -2.71 -4.95 1.82
N ARG A 166 -3.94 -4.57 2.18
CA ARG A 166 -4.51 -3.26 1.85
C ARG A 166 -4.67 -2.50 3.15
N ASN A 167 -4.04 -1.34 3.26
CA ASN A 167 -4.31 -0.46 4.39
C ASN A 167 -5.79 -0.01 4.30
N THR A 168 -6.56 -0.28 5.35
CA THR A 168 -7.99 0.06 5.46
C THR A 168 -8.27 0.94 6.67
N LEU A 169 -7.23 1.51 7.26
CA LEU A 169 -7.35 2.33 8.45
C LEU A 169 -8.20 3.58 8.18
N ASP A 170 -8.01 4.19 7.00
CA ASP A 170 -8.86 5.24 6.45
C ASP A 170 -10.34 4.84 6.48
N LYS A 171 -10.70 3.66 5.98
CA LYS A 171 -12.10 3.19 5.95
C LYS A 171 -12.71 2.98 7.34
N LYS A 172 -11.89 2.56 8.31
CA LYS A 172 -12.37 2.40 9.70
C LYS A 172 -12.66 3.77 10.31
N VAL A 173 -11.79 4.74 10.09
CA VAL A 173 -12.00 6.12 10.58
C VAL A 173 -13.14 6.80 9.82
N ASP A 174 -13.26 6.59 8.52
CA ASP A 174 -14.35 7.11 7.67
C ASP A 174 -15.73 6.72 8.23
N LYS A 175 -15.89 5.50 8.73
CA LYS A 175 -17.13 5.06 9.40
C LYS A 175 -17.46 5.84 10.69
N ILE A 176 -16.44 6.35 11.38
CA ILE A 176 -16.61 7.10 12.63
C ILE A 176 -16.89 8.57 12.33
N VAL A 177 -16.14 9.17 11.40
CA VAL A 177 -16.24 10.59 11.10
C VAL A 177 -17.37 10.92 10.11
N GLY A 178 -17.70 9.97 9.23
CA GLY A 178 -18.74 10.10 8.20
C GLY A 178 -18.44 11.23 7.22
N ASP A 179 -19.49 11.95 6.84
CA ASP A 179 -19.40 13.06 5.88
C ASP A 179 -18.61 14.27 6.41
N ARG A 180 -18.45 14.39 7.73
CA ARG A 180 -17.65 15.46 8.34
C ARG A 180 -16.17 15.37 7.99
N GLY A 181 -15.67 14.18 7.64
CA GLY A 181 -14.25 13.95 7.44
C GLY A 181 -13.42 14.07 8.73
N LEU A 182 -12.10 13.95 8.59
CA LEU A 182 -11.17 14.04 9.72
C LEU A 182 -10.67 15.48 9.86
N THR A 183 -11.11 16.21 10.89
CA THR A 183 -10.71 17.61 11.11
C THR A 183 -9.27 17.74 11.59
N ILE A 184 -8.81 16.89 12.51
CA ILE A 184 -7.43 16.95 13.03
C ILE A 184 -6.81 15.55 12.99
N LEU A 185 -5.66 15.45 12.32
CA LEU A 185 -4.75 14.31 12.45
C LEU A 185 -3.61 14.70 13.40
N LEU A 186 -3.59 14.11 14.60
CA LEU A 186 -2.53 14.31 15.58
C LEU A 186 -1.52 13.16 15.52
N ASN A 187 -0.36 13.42 14.93
CA ASN A 187 0.75 12.48 14.87
C ASN A 187 1.59 12.57 16.15
N ASN A 188 1.24 11.75 17.14
CA ASN A 188 1.95 11.63 18.43
C ASN A 188 2.58 10.23 18.62
N ALA A 189 3.20 9.69 17.58
CA ALA A 189 3.95 8.45 17.67
C ALA A 189 5.45 8.76 17.58
N GLY A 190 6.23 8.21 18.50
CA GLY A 190 7.67 8.30 18.46
C GLY A 190 8.34 7.28 19.36
N ILE A 191 9.56 6.91 19.05
CA ILE A 191 10.46 6.16 19.91
C ILE A 191 11.77 6.89 20.05
N LEU A 192 12.51 6.56 21.10
CA LEU A 192 13.88 6.99 21.31
C LEU A 192 14.76 5.75 21.40
N VAL A 193 15.50 5.48 20.33
CA VAL A 193 16.55 4.45 20.35
C VAL A 193 17.86 5.13 20.75
N ASN A 194 18.46 4.70 21.86
CA ASN A 194 19.73 5.22 22.35
C ASN A 194 20.82 4.96 21.31
N TYR A 195 21.35 6.04 20.73
CA TYR A 195 22.39 5.99 19.72
C TYR A 195 23.37 7.16 19.89
N LYS A 196 24.64 6.83 20.09
CA LYS A 196 25.73 7.80 20.29
C LYS A 196 26.61 7.90 19.05
N THR A 197 27.33 9.02 18.89
CA THR A 197 28.35 9.14 17.83
C THR A 197 29.50 8.16 18.06
N ASN A 198 29.99 8.09 19.30
CA ASN A 198 31.12 7.25 19.69
C ASN A 198 30.62 5.90 20.23
N GLN A 199 30.09 5.06 19.34
CA GLN A 199 29.68 3.68 19.63
C GLN A 199 29.97 2.77 18.44
N GLU A 200 29.79 1.46 18.61
CA GLU A 200 29.78 0.53 17.47
C GLU A 200 28.60 0.81 16.52
N PRO A 201 28.82 0.96 15.19
CA PRO A 201 27.76 1.30 14.25
C PRO A 201 26.62 0.25 14.18
N LYS A 202 25.40 0.68 14.49
CA LYS A 202 24.19 -0.18 14.42
C LYS A 202 23.14 0.38 13.47
N ARG A 203 23.24 0.05 12.18
CA ARG A 203 22.29 0.55 11.15
C ARG A 203 20.82 0.26 11.51
N ALA A 204 20.53 -0.91 12.04
CA ALA A 204 19.17 -1.31 12.41
C ALA A 204 18.51 -0.36 13.41
N ASP A 205 19.27 0.18 14.36
CA ASP A 205 18.76 1.11 15.39
C ASP A 205 18.38 2.47 14.80
N LEU A 206 19.20 2.98 13.86
CA LEU A 206 18.88 4.20 13.10
C LEU A 206 17.62 4.01 12.27
N ILE A 207 17.55 2.91 11.51
CA ILE A 207 16.40 2.60 10.65
C ILE A 207 15.13 2.44 11.49
N LYS A 208 15.20 1.74 12.63
CA LYS A 208 14.05 1.57 13.54
C LYS A 208 13.49 2.92 14.00
N ASN A 209 14.36 3.86 14.35
CA ASN A 209 13.95 5.19 14.81
C ASN A 209 13.32 6.01 13.66
N PHE A 210 13.91 5.95 12.46
CA PHE A 210 13.36 6.60 11.26
C PHE A 210 12.03 6.00 10.79
N ASP A 211 11.90 4.67 10.88
CA ASP A 211 10.70 3.96 10.49
C ASP A 211 9.48 4.43 11.29
N VAL A 212 9.63 4.52 12.62
CA VAL A 212 8.55 4.99 13.50
C VAL A 212 8.36 6.50 13.45
N ASN A 213 9.43 7.29 13.60
CA ASN A 213 9.29 8.74 13.80
C ASN A 213 9.09 9.51 12.49
N VAL A 214 9.39 8.92 11.33
CA VAL A 214 9.38 9.61 10.03
C VAL A 214 8.52 8.85 9.01
N ALA A 215 8.92 7.63 8.64
CA ALA A 215 8.27 6.90 7.55
C ALA A 215 6.79 6.59 7.88
N SER A 216 6.53 6.10 9.09
CA SER A 216 5.17 5.82 9.56
C SER A 216 4.29 7.07 9.58
N VAL A 217 4.85 8.23 9.95
CA VAL A 217 4.12 9.50 9.97
C VAL A 217 3.77 9.96 8.55
N ALA A 218 4.70 9.82 7.60
CA ALA A 218 4.44 10.09 6.19
C ALA A 218 3.30 9.23 5.66
N VAL A 219 3.39 7.91 5.89
CA VAL A 219 2.39 6.93 5.41
C VAL A 219 1.03 7.17 6.06
N ILE A 220 0.96 7.39 7.38
CA ILE A 220 -0.31 7.65 8.07
C ILE A 220 -0.95 8.95 7.58
N THR A 221 -0.15 10.00 7.38
CA THR A 221 -0.63 11.26 6.80
C THR A 221 -1.26 11.01 5.43
N GLN A 222 -0.54 10.33 4.53
CA GLN A 222 -1.03 9.99 3.18
C GLN A 222 -2.31 9.14 3.21
N VAL A 223 -2.39 8.16 4.11
CA VAL A 223 -3.56 7.28 4.27
C VAL A 223 -4.81 8.08 4.65
N PHE A 224 -4.66 9.10 5.50
CA PHE A 224 -5.80 9.91 5.96
C PHE A 224 -6.08 11.16 5.12
N LEU A 225 -5.27 11.48 4.11
CA LEU A 225 -5.50 12.63 3.22
C LEU A 225 -6.91 12.68 2.64
N PRO A 226 -7.53 11.57 2.17
CA PRO A 226 -8.90 11.63 1.65
C PRO A 226 -9.91 12.14 2.70
N LEU A 227 -9.74 11.78 3.97
CA LEU A 227 -10.62 12.22 5.05
C LEU A 227 -10.34 13.66 5.49
N LEU A 228 -9.07 14.07 5.48
CA LEU A 228 -8.69 15.46 5.75
C LEU A 228 -9.23 16.40 4.65
N ARG A 229 -9.12 16.01 3.38
CA ARG A 229 -9.72 16.74 2.24
C ARG A 229 -11.24 16.81 2.35
N LYS A 230 -11.89 15.71 2.78
CA LYS A 230 -13.33 15.69 3.03
C LYS A 230 -13.73 16.72 4.11
N ALA A 231 -12.96 16.83 5.19
CA ALA A 231 -13.18 17.84 6.23
C ALA A 231 -12.92 19.27 5.72
N ALA A 232 -11.80 19.47 4.99
CA ALA A 232 -11.45 20.78 4.44
C ALA A 232 -12.53 21.31 3.48
N ALA A 233 -13.15 20.43 2.69
CA ALA A 233 -14.21 20.76 1.74
C ALA A 233 -15.54 21.17 2.41
N GLN A 234 -15.71 20.95 3.72
CA GLN A 234 -16.91 21.39 4.46
C GLN A 234 -16.95 22.91 4.64
N VAL A 235 -15.80 23.59 4.50
CA VAL A 235 -15.67 25.04 4.64
C VAL A 235 -15.40 25.63 3.25
N SER A 236 -16.21 26.60 2.84
CA SER A 236 -16.17 27.19 1.49
C SER A 236 -15.14 28.31 1.31
N THR A 237 -14.59 28.85 2.39
CA THR A 237 -13.54 29.87 2.34
C THR A 237 -12.18 29.23 2.04
N ASP A 238 -11.14 30.02 1.79
CA ASP A 238 -9.77 29.53 1.60
C ASP A 238 -8.94 29.50 2.90
N GLU A 239 -9.60 29.72 4.05
CA GLU A 239 -8.93 29.88 5.34
C GLU A 239 -8.24 28.58 5.80
N LEU A 240 -7.02 28.74 6.34
CA LEU A 240 -6.29 27.69 7.06
C LEU A 240 -6.57 27.84 8.55
N SER A 241 -7.14 26.81 9.17
CA SER A 241 -7.48 26.76 10.59
C SER A 241 -7.51 25.32 11.11
N SER A 242 -7.17 25.13 12.38
CA SER A 242 -7.35 23.85 13.08
C SER A 242 -8.80 23.35 13.11
N SER A 243 -9.78 24.24 12.99
CA SER A 243 -11.20 23.88 12.98
C SER A 243 -11.71 23.43 11.59
N ARG A 244 -10.93 23.64 10.53
CA ARG A 244 -11.25 23.20 9.16
C ARG A 244 -10.65 21.84 8.88
N ALA A 245 -9.32 21.79 8.79
CA ALA A 245 -8.54 20.57 8.58
C ALA A 245 -7.09 20.85 8.97
N ALA A 246 -6.52 20.06 9.86
CA ALA A 246 -5.14 20.23 10.29
C ALA A 246 -4.42 18.90 10.55
N ILE A 247 -3.12 18.91 10.27
CA ILE A 247 -2.16 17.88 10.65
C ILE A 247 -1.23 18.49 11.69
N VAL A 248 -1.24 17.94 12.89
CA VAL A 248 -0.40 18.37 14.01
C VAL A 248 0.60 17.27 14.32
N ASN A 249 1.88 17.60 14.37
CA ASN A 249 2.94 16.64 14.63
C ASN A 249 3.62 16.94 15.96
N ILE A 250 3.67 15.96 16.86
CA ILE A 250 4.46 16.05 18.08
C ILE A 250 5.92 15.73 17.73
N SER A 251 6.69 16.80 17.59
CA SER A 251 8.13 16.78 17.36
C SER A 251 8.88 16.92 18.70
N SER A 252 10.04 17.55 18.69
CA SER A 252 10.87 17.83 19.87
C SER A 252 11.81 18.96 19.53
N GLY A 253 12.18 19.83 20.49
CA GLY A 253 13.21 20.87 20.32
C GLY A 253 14.56 20.32 19.85
N LEU A 254 14.85 19.05 20.12
CA LEU A 254 16.04 18.34 19.61
C LEU A 254 16.02 18.12 18.09
N GLY A 255 14.90 18.38 17.42
CA GLY A 255 14.77 18.34 15.97
C GLY A 255 15.17 19.64 15.27
N SER A 256 15.60 20.67 16.02
CA SER A 256 16.17 21.89 15.47
C SER A 256 17.64 21.68 15.13
N ILE A 257 18.01 21.82 13.86
CA ILE A 257 19.40 21.71 13.41
C ILE A 257 20.21 22.87 13.98
N SER A 258 19.67 24.08 13.86
CA SER A 258 20.31 25.31 14.36
C SER A 258 20.39 25.36 15.89
N GLY A 259 19.42 24.77 16.60
CA GLY A 259 19.40 24.65 18.06
C GLY A 259 20.22 23.48 18.63
N ASN A 260 20.88 22.68 17.79
CA ASN A 260 21.61 21.50 18.25
C ASN A 260 22.97 21.86 18.87
N VAL A 261 23.00 21.99 20.19
CA VAL A 261 24.23 22.24 20.98
C VAL A 261 24.68 21.03 21.83
N TRP A 262 23.90 19.94 21.81
CA TRP A 262 24.13 18.76 22.68
C TRP A 262 24.75 17.56 21.94
N GLY A 263 24.61 17.51 20.62
CA GLY A 263 25.01 16.34 19.83
C GLY A 263 24.30 15.08 20.30
N SER A 264 25.03 13.97 20.41
CA SER A 264 24.44 12.71 20.90
C SER A 264 24.34 12.61 22.43
N SER A 265 24.84 13.60 23.18
CA SER A 265 24.89 13.56 24.65
C SER A 265 23.65 14.21 25.30
N PRO A 266 23.33 13.89 26.57
CA PRO A 266 23.93 12.84 27.40
C PRO A 266 23.33 11.43 27.15
N ARG A 267 22.15 11.32 26.53
CA ARG A 267 21.35 10.07 26.46
C ARG A 267 21.36 9.35 25.11
N GLY A 268 22.32 9.62 24.23
CA GLY A 268 22.36 9.00 22.90
C GLY A 268 21.23 9.48 22.00
N PHE A 269 21.07 10.80 21.88
CA PHE A 269 19.99 11.41 21.11
C PHE A 269 20.23 11.43 19.60
N LEU A 270 21.32 10.85 19.08
CA LEU A 270 21.69 11.05 17.67
C LEU A 270 20.60 10.55 16.72
N ALA A 271 20.11 9.33 16.92
CA ALA A 271 19.05 8.76 16.10
C ALA A 271 17.71 9.52 16.25
N TYR A 272 17.43 10.03 17.45
CA TYR A 272 16.18 10.70 17.78
C TYR A 272 16.13 12.15 17.25
N SER A 273 17.17 12.94 17.51
CA SER A 273 17.30 14.32 17.03
C SER A 273 17.28 14.36 15.50
N THR A 274 18.02 13.47 14.85
CA THR A 274 18.01 13.36 13.38
C THR A 274 16.65 12.93 12.84
N SER A 275 15.95 11.98 13.48
CA SER A 275 14.61 11.58 13.05
C SER A 275 13.57 12.68 13.26
N LYS A 276 13.65 13.47 14.34
CA LYS A 276 12.78 14.64 14.55
C LYS A 276 13.09 15.79 13.59
N SER A 277 14.36 16.01 13.24
CA SER A 277 14.74 16.96 12.19
C SER A 277 14.19 16.52 10.83
N ALA A 278 14.30 15.23 10.51
CA ALA A 278 13.74 14.66 9.29
C ALA A 278 12.20 14.75 9.25
N LEU A 279 11.52 14.49 10.37
CA LEU A 279 10.07 14.70 10.51
C LEU A 279 9.69 16.17 10.25
N ASN A 280 10.42 17.12 10.82
CA ASN A 280 10.17 18.55 10.64
C ASN A 280 10.34 18.95 9.15
N SER A 281 11.40 18.48 8.51
CA SER A 281 11.64 18.70 7.08
C SER A 281 10.54 18.10 6.21
N LEU A 282 10.15 16.85 6.47
CA LEU A 282 9.07 16.15 5.78
C LEU A 282 7.74 16.93 5.89
N MET A 283 7.37 17.35 7.09
CA MET A 283 6.11 18.04 7.34
C MET A 283 6.12 19.47 6.80
N LYS A 284 7.29 20.10 6.70
CA LYS A 284 7.43 21.36 5.98
C LYS A 284 7.10 21.20 4.50
N SER A 285 7.63 20.18 3.83
CA SER A 285 7.28 19.88 2.43
C SER A 285 5.79 19.59 2.27
N ILE A 286 5.23 18.71 3.11
CA ILE A 286 3.80 18.38 3.09
C ILE A 286 2.92 19.62 3.31
N SER A 287 3.35 20.58 4.14
CA SER A 287 2.59 21.83 4.32
C SER A 287 2.42 22.59 3.01
N ILE A 288 3.47 22.66 2.19
CA ILE A 288 3.44 23.33 0.89
C ILE A 288 2.51 22.57 -0.07
N ASP A 289 2.65 21.25 -0.12
CA ASP A 289 1.89 20.38 -1.03
C ASP A 289 0.39 20.38 -0.72
N LEU A 290 0.01 20.50 0.56
CA LEU A 290 -1.39 20.46 1.00
C LEU A 290 -2.04 21.83 1.19
N LYS A 291 -1.28 22.92 0.98
CA LYS A 291 -1.85 24.27 1.02
C LYS A 291 -3.00 24.47 0.02
N PRO A 292 -2.96 23.96 -1.22
CA PRO A 292 -4.10 24.03 -2.16
C PRO A 292 -5.33 23.25 -1.70
N ASP A 293 -5.14 22.24 -0.84
CA ASP A 293 -6.25 21.48 -0.22
C ASP A 293 -6.80 22.19 1.04
N HIS A 294 -6.26 23.36 1.39
CA HIS A 294 -6.57 24.12 2.62
C HIS A 294 -6.40 23.33 3.92
N ILE A 295 -5.41 22.43 3.95
CA ILE A 295 -5.06 21.65 5.15
C ILE A 295 -3.88 22.34 5.85
N LEU A 296 -4.09 22.73 7.11
CA LEU A 296 -3.04 23.32 7.93
C LEU A 296 -2.05 22.24 8.40
N VAL A 297 -0.76 22.53 8.44
CA VAL A 297 0.25 21.62 9.01
C VAL A 297 1.09 22.38 10.02
N ALA A 298 1.29 21.83 11.21
CA ALA A 298 2.16 22.42 12.24
C ALA A 298 2.92 21.33 13.01
N MET A 299 4.09 21.71 13.54
CA MET A 299 4.93 20.84 14.37
C MET A 299 5.12 21.48 15.74
N PHE A 300 5.00 20.69 16.80
CA PHE A 300 5.14 21.16 18.17
C PHE A 300 6.22 20.39 18.94
N CYS A 301 7.06 21.11 19.66
CA CYS A 301 7.78 20.58 20.80
C CYS A 301 6.87 20.67 22.04
N PRO A 302 6.47 19.54 22.65
CA PRO A 302 5.65 19.57 23.86
C PRO A 302 6.46 19.97 25.11
N GLY A 303 7.78 20.09 24.99
CA GLY A 303 8.72 20.20 26.11
C GLY A 303 9.33 18.84 26.48
N TRP A 304 10.16 18.83 27.53
CA TRP A 304 10.66 17.58 28.10
C TRP A 304 9.66 17.11 29.18
N VAL A 305 8.72 16.27 28.75
CA VAL A 305 7.54 15.84 29.52
C VAL A 305 7.79 14.51 30.24
N GLN A 306 7.33 14.40 31.49
CA GLN A 306 7.34 13.17 32.29
C GLN A 306 6.43 12.10 31.68
N THR A 307 7.04 11.25 30.85
CA THR A 307 6.42 10.11 30.17
C THR A 307 7.39 8.94 30.20
N ASP A 308 6.97 7.74 29.79
CA ASP A 308 7.87 6.58 29.64
C ASP A 308 9.14 6.91 28.82
N MET A 309 9.01 7.78 27.81
CA MET A 309 10.13 8.23 26.97
C MET A 309 10.94 9.37 27.60
N GLY A 310 10.29 10.28 28.32
CA GLY A 310 10.96 11.42 28.97
C GLY A 310 11.73 11.03 30.23
N GLY A 311 11.23 10.01 30.95
CA GLY A 311 11.71 9.55 32.25
C GLY A 311 11.35 10.49 33.40
N GLU A 312 11.60 10.03 34.63
CA GLU A 312 11.25 10.75 35.86
C GLU A 312 11.95 12.12 36.01
N GLY A 313 13.12 12.29 35.39
CA GLY A 313 13.87 13.55 35.44
C GLY A 313 13.40 14.63 34.45
N ALA A 314 12.26 14.43 33.78
CA ALA A 314 11.72 15.40 32.84
C ALA A 314 11.19 16.65 33.54
N GLN A 315 11.31 17.80 32.87
CA GLN A 315 11.14 19.13 33.48
C GLN A 315 9.71 19.50 33.82
N ILE A 316 8.74 18.94 33.11
CA ILE A 316 7.32 19.28 33.25
C ILE A 316 6.46 18.02 33.26
N THR A 317 5.32 18.10 33.92
CA THR A 317 4.30 17.04 33.91
C THR A 317 3.56 17.00 32.58
N LEU A 318 2.78 15.92 32.39
CA LEU A 318 1.89 15.80 31.23
C LEU A 318 0.83 16.91 31.23
N GLU A 319 0.26 17.18 32.39
CA GLU A 319 -0.79 18.19 32.59
C GLU A 319 -0.28 19.59 32.23
N GLU A 320 0.88 19.98 32.75
CA GLU A 320 1.53 21.27 32.45
C GLU A 320 1.83 21.41 30.94
N SER A 321 2.25 20.33 30.29
CA SER A 321 2.48 20.35 28.84
C SER A 321 1.19 20.57 28.05
N MET A 322 0.09 19.91 28.46
CA MET A 322 -1.20 19.97 27.77
C MET A 322 -1.94 21.30 28.00
N GLU A 323 -1.76 21.93 29.17
CA GLU A 323 -2.34 23.25 29.48
C GLU A 323 -1.96 24.32 28.46
N ASP A 324 -0.74 24.28 27.94
CA ASP A 324 -0.29 25.19 26.87
C ASP A 324 -0.60 24.62 25.47
N LEU A 325 -0.28 23.33 25.25
CA LEU A 325 -0.27 22.74 23.92
C LEU A 325 -1.66 22.68 23.29
N VAL A 326 -2.68 22.26 24.06
CA VAL A 326 -4.04 22.07 23.53
C VAL A 326 -4.66 23.40 23.10
N PRO A 327 -4.66 24.46 23.93
CA PRO A 327 -5.13 25.78 23.50
C PRO A 327 -4.34 26.33 22.30
N SER A 328 -3.04 26.09 22.23
CA SER A 328 -2.21 26.51 21.09
C SER A 328 -2.62 25.83 19.79
N ILE A 329 -2.96 24.53 19.82
CA ILE A 329 -3.48 23.81 18.65
C ILE A 329 -4.78 24.45 18.16
N TYR A 330 -5.68 24.85 19.05
CA TYR A 330 -6.94 25.51 18.68
C TYR A 330 -6.77 26.93 18.12
N LYS A 331 -5.61 27.57 18.33
CA LYS A 331 -5.27 28.90 17.80
C LYS A 331 -4.58 28.84 16.43
N LEU A 332 -4.31 27.64 15.90
CA LEU A 332 -3.59 27.49 14.64
C LEU A 332 -4.36 28.13 13.49
N SER A 333 -3.63 28.90 12.70
CA SER A 333 -4.15 29.72 11.59
C SER A 333 -3.14 29.73 10.44
N LYS A 334 -3.44 30.47 9.36
CA LYS A 334 -2.51 30.66 8.24
C LYS A 334 -1.09 31.09 8.63
N GLU A 335 -0.94 31.83 9.74
CA GLU A 335 0.36 32.32 10.22
C GLU A 335 1.23 31.19 10.80
N HIS A 336 0.58 30.12 11.25
CA HIS A 336 1.23 28.97 11.86
C HIS A 336 1.51 27.84 10.84
N HIS A 337 1.01 27.97 9.62
CA HIS A 337 1.08 26.91 8.62
C HIS A 337 2.52 26.63 8.17
N GLY A 338 2.91 25.36 8.26
CA GLY A 338 4.27 24.90 8.00
C GLY A 338 5.29 25.40 9.01
N GLY A 339 4.84 25.83 10.19
CA GLY A 339 5.69 26.33 11.28
C GLY A 339 5.98 25.27 12.34
N TYR A 340 7.05 25.51 13.08
CA TYR A 340 7.59 24.64 14.12
C TYR A 340 7.73 25.43 15.42
N PHE A 341 7.06 24.95 16.48
CA PHE A 341 6.79 25.77 17.66
C PHE A 341 7.03 24.99 18.96
N ASN A 342 7.25 25.71 20.05
CA ASN A 342 7.00 25.21 21.40
C ASN A 342 5.49 25.13 21.66
N ARG A 343 5.11 24.46 22.76
CA ARG A 343 3.72 24.27 23.18
C ARG A 343 2.90 25.57 23.33
N ASP A 344 3.56 26.72 23.47
CA ASP A 344 2.98 28.06 23.63
C ASP A 344 2.95 28.88 22.32
N LEU A 345 3.21 28.26 21.17
CA LEU A 345 3.38 28.90 19.84
C LEU A 345 4.66 29.74 19.68
N THR A 346 5.58 29.73 20.65
CA THR A 346 6.90 30.34 20.46
C THR A 346 7.65 29.59 19.35
N THR A 347 8.16 30.31 18.35
CA THR A 347 8.80 29.70 17.18
C THR A 347 10.13 29.02 17.55
N ILE A 348 10.35 27.82 17.01
CA ILE A 348 11.63 27.12 17.05
C ILE A 348 12.23 27.17 15.64
N PRO A 349 13.51 27.53 15.48
CA PRO A 349 14.15 27.47 14.18
C PRO A 349 14.31 26.01 13.73
N PHE A 350 14.23 25.76 12.43
CA PHE A 350 14.42 24.42 11.87
C PHE A 350 15.84 23.89 12.08
#